data_AF-A0A348PNH5-F1
#
_entry.id   AF-A0A348PNH5-F1
#
_cell.length_a   1.000
_cell.length_b   1.000
_cell.length_c   1.000
_cell.angle_alpha   90.00
_cell.angle_beta   90.00
_cell.angle_gamma   90.00
#
_symmetry.space_group_name_H-M   'P 1'
#
loop_
_entity.id
_entity.type
_entity.pdbx_description
1 polymer ?
#
loop_
_entity_poly.entity_id
_entity_poly.type
_entity_poly.pdbx_seq_one_letter_code
_entity_poly.pdbx_strand_id
1 'polypeptide(L)'
;MIIKLIVQSCGKDRYRLGINSDDSLKYFKCRGVKVIVLLSRTNRVEVKTTCGSPCDDNGIQIDGFKKGYDLYHKEIDKWIKLKGFHDYPLRKPTKIHYSYTKRSNGDIVLVYPEDNLTTRFNPFNVVHKMKNK
;
A
#
# COMPACT_ATOMS: atom_id res chain seq x y z
N MET A 1 -8.86 6.09 -7.31
CA MET A 1 -7.54 6.71 -7.53
C MET A 1 -6.50 5.61 -7.68
N ILE A 2 -5.47 5.80 -8.51
CA ILE A 2 -4.36 4.83 -8.65
C ILE A 2 -3.11 5.38 -7.97
N ILE A 3 -2.42 4.53 -7.21
CA ILE A 3 -1.12 4.82 -6.60
C ILE A 3 -0.07 3.82 -7.11
N LYS A 4 1.18 4.27 -7.24
CA LYS A 4 2.28 3.45 -7.74
C LYS A 4 3.24 3.08 -6.61
N LEU A 5 3.28 1.81 -6.27
CA LEU A 5 4.22 1.25 -5.30
C LEU A 5 5.42 0.63 -6.01
N ILE A 6 6.59 0.70 -5.39
CA ILE A 6 7.84 0.21 -5.95
C ILE A 6 8.30 -1.00 -5.14
N VAL A 7 8.61 -2.11 -5.80
CA VAL A 7 9.23 -3.26 -5.14
C VAL A 7 10.68 -2.90 -4.79
N GLN A 8 11.02 -3.02 -3.51
CA GLN A 8 12.36 -2.69 -3.00
C GLN A 8 12.91 -3.84 -2.16
N SER A 9 14.21 -4.10 -2.30
CA SER A 9 14.92 -5.01 -1.40
C SER A 9 15.16 -4.35 -0.03
N CYS A 10 14.95 -5.11 1.03
CA CYS A 10 15.29 -4.79 2.41
C CYS A 10 16.64 -5.39 2.83
N GLY A 11 17.35 -6.03 1.90
CA GLY A 11 18.49 -6.90 2.20
C GLY A 11 18.07 -8.26 2.80
N LYS A 12 19.02 -9.20 2.82
CA LYS A 12 18.81 -10.60 3.26
C LYS A 12 17.65 -11.28 2.52
N ASP A 13 17.58 -11.10 1.20
CA ASP A 13 16.52 -11.70 0.36
C ASP A 13 15.10 -11.39 0.86
N ARG A 14 14.83 -10.14 1.26
CA ARG A 14 13.50 -9.69 1.68
C ARG A 14 13.09 -8.48 0.88
N TYR A 15 11.81 -8.39 0.57
CA TYR A 15 11.25 -7.33 -0.27
C TYR A 15 10.06 -6.66 0.39
N ARG A 16 9.84 -5.40 0.00
CA ARG A 16 8.77 -4.53 0.50
C ARG A 16 8.17 -3.71 -0.63
N LEU A 17 7.02 -3.10 -0.35
CA LEU A 17 6.40 -2.11 -1.22
C LEU A 17 6.76 -0.71 -0.72
N GLY A 18 7.67 -0.05 -1.41
CA GLY A 18 8.04 1.33 -1.16
C GLY A 18 7.02 2.29 -1.77
N ILE A 19 6.61 3.29 -0.99
CA ILE A 19 5.78 4.41 -1.45
C ILE A 19 6.74 5.55 -1.81
N ASN A 20 6.54 6.20 -2.95
CA ASN A 20 7.35 7.36 -3.31
C ASN A 20 7.04 8.54 -2.37
N SER A 21 7.98 9.48 -2.22
CA SER A 21 7.85 10.57 -1.26
C SER A 21 6.61 11.44 -1.49
N ASP A 22 6.29 11.76 -2.74
CA ASP A 22 5.15 12.64 -3.05
C ASP A 22 3.82 11.99 -2.64
N ASP A 23 3.60 10.72 -3.01
CA ASP A 23 2.41 9.96 -2.64
C ASP A 23 2.35 9.70 -1.13
N SER A 24 3.51 9.47 -0.52
CA SER A 24 3.67 9.27 0.92
C SER A 24 3.17 10.48 1.69
N LEU A 25 3.63 11.68 1.34
CA LEU A 25 3.23 12.93 2.00
C LEU A 25 1.77 13.28 1.70
N LYS A 26 1.33 13.07 0.45
CA LYS A 26 -0.03 13.44 0.03
C LYS A 26 -1.10 12.54 0.64
N TYR A 27 -0.88 11.22 0.67
CA TYR A 27 -1.94 10.26 0.96
C TYR A 27 -1.80 9.57 2.33
N PHE A 28 -0.57 9.27 2.74
CA PHE A 28 -0.31 8.56 3.99
C PHE A 28 -0.01 9.53 5.14
N LYS A 29 0.64 10.66 4.85
CA LYS A 29 0.97 11.79 5.74
C LYS A 29 1.87 11.43 6.92
N CYS A 30 1.45 10.49 7.76
CA CYS A 30 2.14 10.10 8.99
C CYS A 30 2.58 8.63 8.98
N ARG A 31 3.58 8.34 9.83
CA ARG A 31 4.00 6.96 10.14
C ARG A 31 2.95 6.28 11.02
N GLY A 32 2.90 4.95 10.96
CA GLY A 32 2.02 4.16 11.82
C GLY A 32 0.57 4.08 11.32
N VAL A 33 0.28 4.72 10.19
CA VAL A 33 -1.02 4.67 9.54
C VAL A 33 -1.29 3.24 9.11
N LYS A 34 -2.49 2.75 9.46
CA LYS A 34 -2.95 1.42 9.10
C LYS A 34 -3.26 1.39 7.61
N VAL A 35 -2.64 0.43 6.92
CA VAL A 35 -2.81 0.17 5.50
C VAL A 35 -3.27 -1.28 5.34
N ILE A 36 -4.40 -1.47 4.70
CA ILE A 36 -4.93 -2.78 4.32
C ILE A 36 -4.56 -2.99 2.86
N VAL A 37 -3.65 -3.92 2.60
CA VAL A 37 -3.20 -4.28 1.26
C VAL A 37 -3.89 -5.56 0.82
N LEU A 38 -4.69 -5.47 -0.22
CA LEU A 38 -5.32 -6.59 -0.90
C LEU A 38 -4.42 -7.02 -2.06
N LEU A 39 -3.60 -8.05 -1.79
CA LEU A 39 -2.61 -8.63 -2.71
C LEU A 39 -3.26 -9.62 -3.68
N SER A 40 -4.40 -10.18 -3.27
CA SER A 40 -5.35 -10.90 -4.11
C SER A 40 -6.74 -10.89 -3.47
N ARG A 41 -7.73 -11.54 -4.10
CA ARG A 41 -9.08 -11.71 -3.54
C ARG A 41 -9.12 -12.34 -2.15
N THR A 42 -8.21 -13.27 -1.87
CA THR A 42 -8.15 -14.02 -0.60
C THR A 42 -6.99 -13.58 0.29
N ASN A 43 -6.00 -12.86 -0.25
CA ASN A 43 -4.84 -12.42 0.50
C ASN A 43 -4.96 -10.94 0.89
N ARG A 44 -5.40 -10.73 2.13
CA ARG A 44 -5.45 -9.43 2.79
C ARG A 44 -4.35 -9.35 3.83
N VAL A 45 -3.55 -8.29 3.75
CA VAL A 45 -2.47 -8.00 4.70
C VAL A 45 -2.73 -6.66 5.36
N GLU A 46 -2.74 -6.64 6.70
CA GLU A 46 -2.74 -5.39 7.46
C GLU A 46 -1.31 -5.04 7.85
N VAL A 47 -0.89 -3.83 7.49
CA VAL A 47 0.47 -3.34 7.75
C VAL A 47 0.39 -1.88 8.16
N LYS A 48 1.36 -1.40 8.92
CA LYS A 48 1.52 0.02 9.21
C LYS A 48 2.61 0.61 8.34
N THR A 49 2.46 1.86 7.94
CA THR A 49 3.56 2.59 7.28
C THR A 49 4.80 2.62 8.18
N THR A 50 5.97 2.32 7.61
CA THR A 50 7.26 2.28 8.32
C THR A 50 8.25 3.32 7.76
N CYS A 51 9.22 3.74 8.60
CA CYS A 51 10.28 4.77 8.42
C CYS A 51 9.96 6.23 8.86
N GLY A 52 10.82 6.83 9.71
CA GLY A 52 10.85 8.26 10.14
C GLY A 52 9.68 8.76 11.01
N SER A 53 9.85 9.84 11.79
CA SER A 53 8.73 10.60 12.37
C SER A 53 8.45 11.80 11.45
N PRO A 54 7.56 11.65 10.47
CA PRO A 54 7.18 12.73 9.56
C PRO A 54 6.20 13.70 10.21
N CYS A 55 5.72 13.41 11.41
CA CYS A 55 4.70 14.17 12.10
C CYS A 55 5.16 14.48 13.53
N ASP A 56 4.76 15.63 14.04
CA ASP A 56 4.94 16.01 15.43
C ASP A 56 3.99 15.23 16.35
N ASP A 57 4.04 15.51 17.65
CA ASP A 57 3.19 14.85 18.66
C ASP A 57 1.68 15.13 18.44
N ASN A 58 1.34 16.14 17.62
CA ASN A 58 -0.03 16.49 17.24
C ASN A 58 -0.48 15.79 15.95
N GLY A 59 0.36 14.96 15.34
CA GLY A 59 0.07 14.29 14.06
C GLY A 59 0.12 15.23 12.85
N ILE A 60 0.77 16.39 12.97
CA ILE A 60 0.98 17.36 11.89
C ILE A 60 2.30 17.04 11.20
N GLN A 61 2.27 16.97 9.88
CA GLN A 61 3.47 16.69 9.09
C GLN A 61 4.54 17.77 9.29
N ILE A 62 5.75 17.37 9.70
CA ILE A 62 6.93 18.22 9.89
C ILE A 62 7.56 18.50 8.51
N ASP A 63 7.74 19.78 8.20
CA ASP A 63 8.38 20.23 6.97
C ASP A 63 9.83 19.72 6.84
N GLY A 64 10.22 19.34 5.62
CA GLY A 64 11.60 18.93 5.30
C GLY A 64 11.88 17.42 5.35
N PHE A 65 10.95 16.59 5.84
CA PHE A 65 11.09 15.13 5.76
C PHE A 65 10.80 14.60 4.35
N LYS A 66 11.81 13.98 3.71
CA LYS A 66 11.76 13.53 2.30
C LYS A 66 11.58 12.02 2.11
N LYS A 67 11.56 11.20 3.17
CA LYS A 67 11.54 9.74 3.02
C LYS A 67 10.12 9.22 2.80
N GLY A 68 9.91 8.51 1.70
CA GLY A 68 8.68 7.76 1.47
C GLY A 68 8.52 6.64 2.50
N TYR A 69 7.28 6.33 2.87
CA TYR A 69 7.00 5.20 3.76
C TYR A 69 7.11 3.88 3.01
N ASP A 70 7.45 2.85 3.76
CA ASP A 70 7.47 1.49 3.26
C ASP A 70 6.36 0.65 3.90
N LEU A 71 5.80 -0.27 3.10
CA LEU A 71 4.90 -1.33 3.54
C LEU A 71 5.65 -2.65 3.51
N TYR A 72 6.08 -3.10 4.69
CA TYR A 72 6.74 -4.39 4.86
C TYR A 72 5.91 -5.32 5.74
N HIS A 73 5.67 -6.53 5.23
CA HIS A 73 5.08 -7.62 5.98
C HIS A 73 5.54 -8.95 5.35
N LYS A 74 5.66 -10.02 6.14
CA LYS A 74 6.10 -11.35 5.66
C LYS A 74 5.27 -11.87 4.48
N GLU A 75 3.96 -11.60 4.50
CA GLU A 75 3.05 -12.02 3.43
C GLU A 75 3.19 -11.15 2.16
N ILE A 76 3.59 -9.89 2.30
CA ILE A 76 3.92 -9.02 1.14
C ILE A 76 5.20 -9.53 0.48
N ASP A 77 6.23 -9.85 1.28
CA ASP A 77 7.48 -10.42 0.79
C ASP A 77 7.26 -11.73 0.03
N LYS A 78 6.53 -12.69 0.63
CA LYS A 78 6.13 -13.94 -0.04
C LYS A 78 5.39 -13.70 -1.35
N TRP A 79 4.44 -12.77 -1.36
CA TRP A 79 3.67 -12.45 -2.56
C TRP A 79 4.54 -11.83 -3.66
N ILE A 80 5.46 -10.92 -3.33
CA ILE A 80 6.43 -10.35 -4.28
C ILE A 80 7.26 -11.46 -4.93
N LYS A 81 7.72 -12.43 -4.13
CA LYS A 81 8.50 -13.58 -4.62
C LYS A 81 7.66 -14.50 -5.50
N LEU A 82 6.47 -14.87 -5.04
CA LEU A 82 5.53 -15.73 -5.78
C LEU A 82 5.18 -15.17 -7.16
N LYS A 83 5.04 -13.85 -7.27
CA LYS A 83 4.74 -13.16 -8.53
C LYS A 83 5.96 -12.86 -9.39
N GLY A 84 7.18 -13.15 -8.92
CA GLY A 84 8.42 -12.83 -9.65
C GLY A 84 8.74 -11.34 -9.69
N PHE A 85 8.07 -10.49 -8.89
CA PHE A 85 8.27 -9.04 -8.96
C PHE A 85 9.62 -8.56 -8.42
N HIS A 86 10.35 -9.43 -7.73
CA HIS A 86 11.70 -9.20 -7.26
C HIS A 86 12.78 -9.36 -8.35
N ASP A 87 12.45 -10.04 -9.45
CA ASP A 87 13.37 -10.36 -10.55
C ASP A 87 13.45 -9.19 -11.54
N TYR A 88 13.98 -8.07 -11.07
CA TYR A 88 14.13 -6.87 -11.90
C TYR A 88 15.60 -6.58 -12.22
N PRO A 89 15.89 -5.99 -13.41
CA PRO A 89 17.23 -5.53 -13.74
C PRO A 89 17.73 -4.48 -12.75
N LEU A 90 19.05 -4.38 -12.61
CA LEU A 90 19.70 -3.39 -11.75
C LEU A 90 19.14 -1.98 -12.01
N ARG A 91 18.76 -1.28 -10.92
CA ARG A 91 18.17 0.07 -10.92
C ARG A 91 16.83 0.20 -11.66
N LYS A 92 16.17 -0.89 -12.04
CA LYS A 92 14.85 -0.88 -12.69
C LYS A 92 13.80 -1.63 -11.86
N PRO A 93 13.57 -1.23 -10.59
CA PRO A 93 12.64 -1.94 -9.72
C PRO A 93 11.23 -2.00 -10.30
N THR A 94 10.56 -3.13 -10.08
CA THR A 94 9.18 -3.33 -10.50
C THR A 94 8.26 -2.28 -9.87
N LYS A 95 7.43 -1.64 -10.70
CA LYS A 95 6.45 -0.64 -10.27
C LYS A 95 5.06 -1.24 -10.42
N ILE A 96 4.29 -1.26 -9.35
CA ILE A 96 2.98 -1.89 -9.28
C ILE A 96 1.93 -0.81 -9.02
N HIS A 97 0.91 -0.78 -9.85
CA HIS A 97 -0.22 0.12 -9.68
C HIS A 97 -1.24 -0.52 -8.74
N TYR A 98 -1.74 0.24 -7.77
CA TYR A 98 -2.79 -0.16 -6.83
C TYR A 98 -3.95 0.82 -6.93
N SER A 99 -5.18 0.34 -6.79
CA SER A 99 -6.30 1.21 -6.48
C SER A 99 -6.24 1.63 -5.02
N TYR A 100 -6.28 2.94 -4.78
CA TYR A 100 -6.24 3.55 -3.47
C TYR A 100 -7.64 4.01 -3.06
N THR A 101 -7.99 3.76 -1.80
CA THR A 101 -9.17 4.32 -1.13
C THR A 101 -8.84 4.64 0.32
N LYS A 102 -9.34 5.78 0.81
CA LYS A 102 -9.28 6.13 2.24
C LYS A 102 -10.68 5.96 2.84
N ARG A 103 -10.79 5.23 3.94
CA ARG A 103 -12.03 5.03 4.68
C ARG A 103 -12.31 6.21 5.61
N SER A 104 -13.56 6.34 6.06
CA SER A 104 -13.99 7.39 6.99
C SER A 104 -13.26 7.35 8.33
N ASN A 105 -12.84 6.17 8.79
CA ASN A 105 -12.05 5.98 10.01
C ASN A 105 -10.54 6.29 9.84
N GLY A 106 -10.12 6.75 8.66
CA GLY A 106 -8.73 7.09 8.37
C GLY A 106 -7.89 5.95 7.79
N ASP A 107 -8.39 4.71 7.78
CA ASP A 107 -7.68 3.56 7.22
C ASP A 107 -7.46 3.73 5.72
N ILE A 108 -6.29 3.30 5.24
CA ILE A 108 -5.96 3.27 3.82
C ILE A 108 -6.14 1.85 3.30
N VAL A 109 -6.79 1.71 2.15
CA VAL A 109 -6.96 0.43 1.45
C VAL A 109 -6.30 0.51 0.08
N LEU A 110 -5.42 -0.45 -0.20
CA LEU A 110 -4.73 -0.62 -1.47
C LEU A 110 -5.15 -1.93 -2.11
N VAL A 111 -5.65 -1.88 -3.34
CA VAL A 111 -6.16 -3.07 -4.08
C VAL A 111 -5.34 -3.30 -5.33
N TYR A 112 -4.73 -4.47 -5.45
CA TYR A 112 -3.97 -4.86 -6.63
C TYR A 112 -4.91 -5.17 -7.83
N PRO A 113 -4.68 -4.59 -9.03
CA PRO A 113 -5.67 -4.56 -10.11
C PRO A 113 -5.77 -5.81 -10.98
N GLU A 114 -4.78 -6.72 -11.00
CA GLU A 114 -4.90 -7.92 -11.85
C GLU A 114 -6.03 -8.87 -11.39
N ASP A 115 -6.52 -8.72 -10.15
CA ASP A 115 -7.72 -9.39 -9.68
C ASP A 115 -9.04 -8.66 -10.04
N ASN A 116 -8.95 -7.45 -10.60
CA ASN A 116 -10.08 -6.65 -11.09
C ASN A 116 -10.37 -6.83 -12.59
N LEU A 117 -9.43 -7.37 -13.39
CA LEU A 117 -9.60 -7.51 -14.84
C LEU A 117 -10.42 -8.74 -15.27
N THR A 118 -10.64 -9.72 -14.39
CA THR A 118 -11.41 -10.95 -14.70
C THR A 118 -12.69 -11.13 -13.89
N THR A 119 -13.05 -10.21 -13.00
CA THR A 119 -14.32 -10.34 -12.25
C THR A 119 -15.04 -9.04 -11.98
N ARG A 120 -16.37 -9.17 -11.95
CA ARG A 120 -17.41 -8.26 -11.46
C ARG A 120 -17.20 -7.71 -10.02
N PHE A 121 -16.01 -7.79 -9.44
CA PHE A 121 -15.73 -7.26 -8.12
C PHE A 121 -15.23 -5.82 -8.22
N ASN A 122 -16.19 -4.90 -8.18
CA ASN A 122 -15.89 -3.50 -7.92
C ASN A 122 -15.98 -3.28 -6.39
N PRO A 123 -14.86 -3.02 -5.67
CA PRO A 123 -14.91 -2.76 -4.24
C PRO A 123 -15.68 -1.45 -3.88
N PHE A 124 -16.07 -0.65 -4.87
CA PHE A 124 -16.96 0.51 -4.72
C PHE A 124 -18.46 0.16 -4.78
N ASN A 125 -18.85 -1.10 -5.02
CA ASN A 125 -20.25 -1.54 -5.07
C ASN A 125 -20.79 -2.09 -3.74
N VAL A 126 -20.24 -1.64 -2.60
CA VAL A 126 -20.93 -1.75 -1.31
C VAL A 126 -22.02 -0.68 -1.28
N VAL A 127 -23.02 -0.82 -2.18
CA VAL A 127 -24.28 -0.11 -2.07
C VAL A 127 -24.89 -0.56 -0.75
N HIS A 128 -25.21 0.41 0.09
CA HIS A 128 -26.01 0.26 1.29
C HIS A 128 -27.09 -0.82 1.08
N LYS A 129 -26.91 -2.01 1.65
CA LYS A 129 -28.07 -2.78 2.11
C LYS A 129 -28.66 -1.97 3.25
N MET A 130 -29.47 -0.97 2.89
CA MET A 130 -30.48 -0.42 3.77
C MET A 130 -31.26 -1.61 4.30
N LYS A 131 -31.23 -1.77 5.62
CA LYS A 131 -32.25 -2.52 6.34
C LYS A 131 -33.60 -2.04 5.83
N ASN A 132 -34.38 -2.95 5.27
CA ASN A 132 -35.82 -2.73 5.14
C ASN A 132 -36.53 -3.98 5.64
N LYS A 133 -37.20 -3.75 6.77
CA LYS A 133 -38.27 -4.50 7.44
C LYS A 133 -38.02 -5.96 7.78
#